data_AF-A0A2H0HUR1-F1
#
_entry.id   AF-A0A2H0HUR1-F1
#
_cell.length_a   1.000
_cell.length_b   1.000
_cell.length_c   1.000
_cell.angle_alpha   90.00
_cell.angle_beta   90.00
_cell.angle_gamma   90.00
#
_symmetry.space_group_name_H-M   'P 1'
#
loop_
_entity.id
_entity.type
_entity.pdbx_description
1 polymer ?
#
loop_
_entity_poly.entity_id
_entity_poly.type
_entity_poly.pdbx_seq_one_letter_code
_entity_poly.pdbx_strand_id
1 'polypeptide(L)'
;MAIGQSALPDPIRYLAMAAVLALALWRTRRESRRTPWVLHWPGLDRNATRIVAGREQPVVIVAVQLRGPLAGVSLNDGVSGITHSLWWPDTLDASSRRALRLMAQHLARVPASPDC
;
A
#
# COMPACT_ATOMS: atom_id res chain seq x y z
N MET A 1 -15.97 -5.19 44.44
CA MET A 1 -15.30 -5.76 43.24
C MET A 1 -16.40 -6.21 42.30
N ALA A 2 -16.89 -5.30 41.46
CA ALA A 2 -17.95 -5.56 40.47
C ALA A 2 -17.32 -5.35 39.09
N ILE A 3 -17.19 -6.44 38.34
CA ILE A 3 -16.72 -6.41 36.96
C ILE A 3 -17.84 -5.74 36.17
N GLY A 4 -17.58 -4.54 35.64
CA GLY A 4 -18.55 -3.75 34.88
C GLY A 4 -19.04 -4.52 33.66
N GLN A 5 -20.20 -5.17 33.80
CA GLN A 5 -20.91 -5.77 32.69
C GLN A 5 -21.43 -4.63 31.82
N SER A 6 -20.94 -4.61 30.58
CA SER A 6 -21.25 -3.61 29.56
C SER A 6 -22.76 -3.37 29.48
N ALA A 7 -23.19 -2.15 29.79
CA ALA A 7 -24.57 -1.71 29.90
C ALA A 7 -25.27 -1.53 28.54
N LEU A 8 -25.08 -2.46 27.61
CA LEU A 8 -25.82 -2.47 26.34
C LEU A 8 -27.00 -3.44 26.42
N PRO A 9 -28.24 -2.98 26.13
CA PRO A 9 -29.40 -3.85 26.00
C PRO A 9 -29.09 -5.05 25.09
N ASP A 10 -29.48 -6.25 25.51
CA ASP A 10 -29.23 -7.52 24.80
C ASP A 10 -29.47 -7.49 23.28
N PRO A 11 -30.55 -6.89 22.74
CA PRO A 11 -30.75 -6.85 21.28
C PRO A 11 -29.68 -6.04 20.55
N ILE A 12 -29.16 -4.97 21.19
CA ILE A 12 -28.12 -4.12 20.60
C ILE A 12 -26.78 -4.85 20.59
N ARG A 13 -26.52 -5.74 21.56
CA ARG A 13 -25.31 -6.57 21.59
C ARG A 13 -25.23 -7.50 20.37
N TYR A 14 -26.33 -8.15 19.99
CA TYR A 14 -26.35 -9.02 18.82
C TYR A 14 -26.21 -8.24 17.50
N LEU A 15 -26.85 -7.08 17.39
CA LEU A 15 -26.68 -6.19 16.23
C LEU A 15 -25.24 -5.66 16.10
N ALA A 16 -24.62 -5.29 17.22
CA ALA A 16 -23.23 -4.86 17.25
C ALA A 16 -22.28 -6.01 16.84
N MET A 17 -22.49 -7.22 17.37
CA MET A 17 -21.71 -8.39 16.94
C MET A 17 -21.88 -8.68 15.44
N ALA A 18 -23.11 -8.66 14.94
CA ALA A 18 -23.41 -8.87 13.53
C ALA A 18 -22.75 -7.81 12.64
N ALA A 19 -22.80 -6.53 13.06
CA ALA A 19 -22.16 -5.42 12.35
C ALA A 19 -20.63 -5.57 12.32
N VAL A 20 -20.01 -5.93 13.45
CA VAL A 20 -18.56 -6.18 13.52
C VAL A 20 -18.16 -7.35 12.63
N LEU A 21 -18.91 -8.46 12.66
CA LEU A 21 -18.65 -9.62 11.80
C LEU A 21 -18.83 -9.28 10.32
N ALA A 22 -19.88 -8.55 9.95
CA ALA A 22 -20.12 -8.12 8.59
C ALA A 22 -18.99 -7.20 8.09
N LEU A 23 -18.56 -6.24 8.93
CA LEU A 23 -17.48 -5.31 8.59
C LEU A 23 -16.13 -6.04 8.49
N ALA A 24 -15.85 -6.99 9.38
CA ALA A 24 -14.66 -7.81 9.34
C ALA A 24 -14.64 -8.66 8.06
N LEU A 25 -15.74 -9.34 7.73
CA LEU A 25 -15.85 -10.15 6.51
C LEU A 25 -15.73 -9.30 5.26
N TRP A 26 -16.34 -8.12 5.24
CA TRP A 26 -16.21 -7.17 4.14
C TRP A 26 -14.77 -6.69 3.97
N ARG A 27 -14.08 -6.36 5.07
CA ARG A 27 -12.67 -5.93 5.04
C ARG A 27 -11.76 -7.05 4.56
N THR A 28 -11.95 -8.28 5.05
CA THR A 28 -11.18 -9.46 4.61
C THR A 28 -11.44 -9.75 3.14
N ARG A 29 -12.70 -9.70 2.68
CA ARG A 29 -13.02 -9.86 1.26
C ARG A 29 -12.42 -8.75 0.41
N ARG A 30 -12.46 -7.50 0.88
CA ARG A 30 -11.86 -6.36 0.18
C ARG A 30 -10.36 -6.51 0.05
N GLU A 31 -9.68 -6.94 1.12
CA GLU A 31 -8.24 -7.20 1.11
C GLU A 31 -7.90 -8.41 0.23
N SER A 32 -8.66 -9.49 0.30
CA SER A 32 -8.49 -10.67 -0.55
C SER A 32 -8.78 -10.40 -2.04
N ARG A 33 -9.64 -9.41 -2.34
CA ARG A 33 -9.91 -8.95 -3.71
C ARG A 33 -8.88 -7.92 -4.18
N ARG A 34 -7.90 -7.51 -3.37
CA ARG A 34 -6.79 -6.68 -3.86
C ARG A 34 -5.96 -7.52 -4.81
N THR A 35 -6.04 -7.20 -6.08
CA THR A 35 -5.26 -7.87 -7.11
C THR A 35 -3.77 -7.73 -6.79
N PRO A 36 -3.04 -8.83 -6.64
CA PRO A 36 -1.59 -8.76 -6.50
C PRO A 36 -1.01 -8.13 -7.75
N TRP A 37 -0.09 -7.20 -7.56
CA TRP A 37 0.62 -6.54 -8.64
C TRP A 37 2.10 -6.53 -8.32
N VAL A 38 2.92 -6.56 -9.37
CA VAL A 38 4.37 -6.55 -9.27
C VAL A 38 4.87 -5.28 -9.91
N LEU A 39 5.71 -4.53 -9.19
CA LEU A 39 6.43 -3.40 -9.77
C LEU A 39 7.73 -3.92 -10.37
N HIS A 40 7.84 -3.89 -11.68
CA HIS A 40 9.10 -4.10 -12.36
C HIS A 40 9.77 -2.74 -12.58
N TRP A 41 10.92 -2.54 -11.94
CA TRP A 41 11.67 -1.30 -12.00
C TRP A 41 13.02 -1.54 -12.67
N PRO A 42 13.20 -1.13 -13.93
CA PRO A 42 14.39 -1.48 -14.72
C PRO A 42 15.68 -0.73 -14.35
N GLY A 43 15.70 0.19 -13.36
CA GLY A 43 16.93 0.89 -12.96
C GLY A 43 16.70 2.27 -12.35
N LEU A 44 17.67 3.17 -12.51
CA LEU A 44 17.57 4.56 -12.01
C LEU A 44 16.56 5.44 -12.76
N ASP A 45 15.99 4.95 -13.86
CA ASP A 45 15.03 5.71 -14.65
C ASP A 45 13.65 5.73 -13.96
N ARG A 46 12.88 6.82 -14.17
CA ARG A 46 11.57 7.00 -13.52
C ARG A 46 10.46 6.14 -14.12
N ASN A 47 10.73 5.53 -15.28
CA ASN A 47 9.81 4.66 -15.97
C ASN A 47 9.86 3.25 -15.36
N ALA A 48 8.81 2.89 -14.64
CA ALA A 48 8.59 1.55 -14.15
C ALA A 48 7.40 0.91 -14.86
N THR A 49 7.33 -0.41 -14.83
CA THR A 49 6.19 -1.15 -15.34
C THR A 49 5.49 -1.85 -14.19
N ARG A 50 4.21 -1.53 -14.00
CA ARG A 50 3.33 -2.20 -13.05
C ARG A 50 2.66 -3.37 -13.76
N ILE A 51 2.93 -4.58 -13.29
CA ILE A 51 2.32 -5.80 -13.81
C ILE A 51 1.13 -6.15 -12.93
N VAL A 52 -0.09 -5.99 -13.46
CA VAL A 52 -1.34 -6.35 -12.76
C VAL A 52 -2.01 -7.48 -13.53
N ALA A 53 -2.16 -8.66 -12.91
CA ALA A 53 -2.77 -9.83 -13.56
C ALA A 53 -2.16 -10.17 -14.94
N GLY A 54 -0.84 -10.01 -15.09
CA GLY A 54 -0.10 -10.27 -16.33
C GLY A 54 -0.19 -9.16 -17.39
N ARG A 55 -0.86 -8.03 -17.11
CA ARG A 55 -0.83 -6.84 -17.98
C ARG A 55 0.23 -5.87 -17.48
N GLU A 56 1.14 -5.50 -18.37
CA GLU A 56 2.11 -4.44 -18.14
C GLU A 56 1.46 -3.07 -18.34
N GLN A 57 1.54 -2.23 -17.33
CA GLN A 57 1.12 -0.83 -17.39
C GLN A 57 2.35 0.04 -17.12
N PRO A 58 2.70 0.97 -18.01
CA PRO A 58 3.77 1.92 -17.75
C PRO A 58 3.31 2.88 -16.65
N VAL A 59 4.15 3.05 -15.63
CA VAL A 59 3.90 3.93 -14.49
C VAL A 59 5.14 4.76 -14.21
N VAL A 60 4.94 6.03 -13.88
CA VAL A 60 6.04 6.93 -13.51
C VAL A 60 6.17 6.96 -12.00
N ILE A 61 7.36 6.69 -11.50
CA ILE A 61 7.62 6.76 -10.05
C ILE A 61 7.84 8.22 -9.67
N VAL A 62 6.87 8.76 -8.93
CA VAL A 62 6.87 10.16 -8.49
C VAL A 62 7.72 10.32 -7.23
N ALA A 63 7.57 9.41 -6.27
CA ALA A 63 8.29 9.48 -5.01
C ALA A 63 8.45 8.11 -4.37
N VAL A 64 9.60 7.86 -3.76
CA VAL A 64 9.83 6.73 -2.87
C VAL A 64 10.26 7.25 -1.51
N GLN A 65 9.57 6.80 -0.46
CA GLN A 65 9.87 7.16 0.91
C GLN A 65 10.14 5.90 1.72
N LEU A 66 11.23 5.90 2.48
CA LEU A 66 11.44 4.94 3.57
C LEU A 66 11.24 5.65 4.89
N ARG A 67 10.27 5.19 5.68
CA ARG A 67 10.00 5.70 7.02
C ARG A 67 10.18 4.56 8.02
N GLY A 68 11.43 4.34 8.42
CA GLY A 68 11.80 3.24 9.31
C GLY A 68 11.50 1.86 8.69
N PRO A 69 10.63 1.03 9.31
CA PRO A 69 10.27 -0.28 8.78
C PRO A 69 9.17 -0.22 7.71
N LEU A 70 8.77 0.96 7.24
CA LEU A 70 7.75 1.11 6.20
C LEU A 70 8.36 1.72 4.94
N ALA A 71 8.04 1.11 3.80
CA ALA A 71 8.33 1.65 2.47
C ALA A 71 7.04 2.18 1.84
N GLY A 72 7.12 3.34 1.23
CA GLY A 72 6.04 3.96 0.47
C GLY A 72 6.52 4.31 -0.95
N VAL A 73 5.69 4.06 -1.94
CA VAL A 73 5.89 4.51 -3.33
C VAL A 73 4.66 5.24 -3.83
N SER A 74 4.90 6.34 -4.51
CA SER A 74 3.89 7.12 -5.22
C SER A 74 4.12 6.89 -6.70
N LEU A 75 3.12 6.29 -7.36
CA LEU A 75 3.12 5.96 -8.77
C LEU A 75 2.15 6.89 -9.49
N ASN A 76 2.50 7.39 -10.66
CA ASN A 76 1.56 8.05 -11.55
C ASN A 76 1.33 7.14 -12.76
N ASP A 77 0.10 6.65 -12.90
CA ASP A 77 -0.29 5.76 -13.98
C ASP A 77 -0.72 6.55 -15.24
N GLY A 78 -0.63 7.89 -15.21
CA GLY A 78 -0.98 8.82 -16.30
C GLY A 78 -2.49 8.92 -16.60
N VAL A 79 -3.27 7.91 -16.24
CA VAL A 79 -4.71 7.78 -16.52
C VAL A 79 -5.56 8.03 -15.28
N SER A 80 -5.15 7.49 -14.12
CA SER A 80 -5.91 7.50 -12.87
C SER A 80 -5.36 8.47 -11.82
N GLY A 81 -4.29 9.20 -12.14
CA GLY A 81 -3.58 10.08 -11.22
C GLY A 81 -2.56 9.36 -10.33
N ILE A 82 -2.15 10.03 -9.26
CA ILE A 82 -1.11 9.52 -8.36
C ILE A 82 -1.70 8.49 -7.38
N THR A 83 -1.16 7.29 -7.40
CA THR A 83 -1.48 6.20 -6.48
C THR A 83 -0.37 6.02 -5.46
N HIS A 84 -0.72 6.00 -4.18
CA HIS A 84 0.21 5.74 -3.09
C HIS A 84 0.08 4.30 -2.58
N SER A 85 1.20 3.58 -2.53
CA SER A 85 1.28 2.23 -1.98
C SER A 85 2.27 2.18 -0.83
N LEU A 86 1.88 1.53 0.26
CA LEU A 86 2.69 1.37 1.46
C LEU A 86 2.81 -0.12 1.80
N TRP A 87 4.03 -0.58 2.08
CA TRP A 87 4.30 -1.97 2.44
C TRP A 87 5.48 -2.08 3.41
N TRP A 88 5.58 -3.24 4.05
CA TRP A 88 6.73 -3.60 4.88
C TRP A 88 7.84 -4.11 3.96
N PRO A 89 9.05 -3.51 3.95
CA PRO A 89 10.16 -3.94 3.12
C PRO A 89 10.80 -5.24 3.62
N ASP A 90 10.38 -5.77 4.78
CA ASP A 90 10.88 -7.05 5.31
C ASP A 90 10.44 -8.26 4.48
N THR A 91 9.41 -8.10 3.63
CA THR A 91 9.03 -9.12 2.65
C THR A 91 9.93 -9.13 1.41
N LEU A 92 10.85 -8.14 1.27
CA LEU A 92 11.81 -8.06 0.19
C LEU A 92 13.14 -8.71 0.57
N ASP A 93 13.75 -9.38 -0.39
CA ASP A 93 15.10 -9.92 -0.25
C ASP A 93 16.14 -8.81 -0.03
N ALA A 94 17.33 -9.18 0.45
CA ALA A 94 18.36 -8.20 0.79
C ALA A 94 18.79 -7.32 -0.40
N SER A 95 18.78 -7.87 -1.63
CA SER A 95 19.17 -7.14 -2.83
C SER A 95 18.12 -6.09 -3.21
N SER A 96 16.83 -6.47 -3.22
CA SER A 96 15.73 -5.53 -3.49
C SER A 96 15.64 -4.43 -2.42
N ARG A 97 15.89 -4.75 -1.15
CA ARG A 97 15.97 -3.73 -0.09
C ARG A 97 17.09 -2.72 -0.34
N ARG A 98 18.25 -3.16 -0.81
CA ARG A 98 19.36 -2.27 -1.17
C ARG A 98 19.00 -1.39 -2.37
N ALA A 99 18.42 -1.98 -3.42
CA ALA A 99 17.96 -1.24 -4.59
C ALA A 99 16.93 -0.16 -4.21
N LEU A 100 15.94 -0.52 -3.39
CA LEU A 100 14.93 0.42 -2.89
C LEU A 100 15.54 1.59 -2.11
N ARG A 101 16.51 1.33 -1.22
CA ARG A 101 17.22 2.39 -0.48
C ARG A 101 17.99 3.33 -1.41
N LEU A 102 18.68 2.79 -2.41
CA LEU A 102 19.39 3.60 -3.40
C LEU A 102 18.42 4.49 -4.18
N MET A 103 17.27 3.95 -4.57
CA MET A 103 16.24 4.71 -5.28
C MET A 103 15.61 5.80 -4.43
N ALA A 104 15.33 5.52 -3.16
CA ALA A 104 14.80 6.52 -2.25
C ALA A 104 15.79 7.67 -2.04
N GLN A 105 17.08 7.38 -1.93
CA GLN A 105 18.13 8.40 -1.86
C GLN A 105 18.26 9.19 -3.16
N HIS A 106 18.07 8.54 -4.32
CA HIS A 106 18.11 9.21 -5.61
C HIS A 106 16.90 10.14 -5.79
N LEU A 107 15.69 9.63 -5.59
CA LEU A 107 14.45 10.39 -5.71
C LEU A 107 14.30 11.48 -4.64
N ALA A 108 14.90 11.32 -3.45
CA ALA A 108 14.94 12.40 -2.47
C ALA A 108 15.84 13.58 -2.89
N ARG A 109 16.84 13.34 -3.76
CA ARG A 109 17.69 14.41 -4.30
C ARG A 109 17.09 15.11 -5.51
N VAL A 110 16.22 14.43 -6.25
CA VAL A 110 15.55 15.04 -7.39
C VAL A 110 14.29 15.74 -6.86
N PRO A 111 14.17 17.07 -6.95
CA PRO A 111 12.97 17.75 -6.51
C PRO A 111 11.76 17.16 -7.25
N ALA A 112 10.66 16.94 -6.54
CA ALA A 112 9.38 16.61 -7.15
C ALA A 112 9.06 17.74 -8.12
N SER A 113 9.16 17.50 -9.43
CA SER A 113 8.78 18.50 -10.40
C SER A 113 7.27 18.73 -10.25
N PRO A 114 6.82 19.98 -10.03
CA PRO A 114 5.41 20.29 -9.84
C PRO A 114 4.57 20.14 -11.12
N ASP A 115 5.20 19.87 -12.27
CA ASP A 115 4.55 19.85 -13.57
C ASP A 115 4.25 18.41 -14.02
N CYS A 116 3.10 17.88 -13.60
CA CYS A 116 2.37 16.78 -14.22
C CYS A 116 0.87 17.02 -14.05
#